data_AF-A0A3S0S1W3-F1
#
_entry.id   AF-A0A3S0S1W3-F1
#
_cell.length_a   1.000
_cell.length_b   1.000
_cell.length_c   1.000
_cell.angle_alpha   90.00
_cell.angle_beta   90.00
_cell.angle_gamma   90.00
#
_symmetry.space_group_name_H-M   'P 1'
#
loop_
_entity.id
_entity.type
_entity.pdbx_description
1 polymer ?
#
loop_
_entity_poly.entity_id
_entity_poly.type
_entity_poly.pdbx_seq_one_letter_code
_entity_poly.pdbx_strand_id
1 'polypeptide(L)'
;MLTSTASAAQPDPAKTRSYIDQAWTTLTRSMGDCASLVDTKVTTRPVLYVPAQFPIPAEIADVQKRCNVDIRTLPAVIQQLGDVDATKLPVQGLLYLPHPYIVPGGFFNEMYGWDSYFILLGLIADHRTDLARNMTDNALFEVQYYGGVLNANRTYYLSRSQPPFLSAMMAAVMHDPASFHSDAEKHAWLEHAYPLAVRNYEIWTRPEHQAGNTGLARYYDLGSGPVLEAQDSSFYNGVIKWLIAHPSQNPRYLLKASEHPDDTEAARLKDESCDVHASKVCLGNWVDGYRLTADYYHGDRAMRESGFDTNSHYGPFGGSTHHYADVSLNSLLYRYELDLRDFAQQLGKTDDAKRWTQAAAARKDAMNKYLWRPEFGMYRDYDVVAGKPSDAPYLTTFYPLWAGAASAQQAASVRSKLPIFELKGGLAMDNQPSGTQWNSPFGWAPTNWLAVAGLDAYGFHEDARRIAAKFNATIDRSFAADGTIREKYNMLLGNADVKVSAGYTQNVIGFGWTNGVYLKMQQILNSNDGSTATHVPADK
;
A
#
# COMPACT_ATOMS: atom_id res chain seq x y z
N MET A 1 42.40 -25.93 -17.21
CA MET A 1 41.52 -24.80 -17.55
C MET A 1 41.25 -24.02 -16.28
N LEU A 2 41.81 -22.82 -16.16
CA LEU A 2 41.61 -21.92 -15.02
C LEU A 2 40.17 -21.38 -15.09
N THR A 3 39.31 -21.83 -14.19
CA THR A 3 38.02 -21.20 -13.93
C THR A 3 38.29 -19.82 -13.33
N SER A 4 38.10 -18.79 -14.15
CA SER A 4 37.98 -17.41 -13.72
C SER A 4 36.84 -17.34 -12.69
N THR A 5 37.20 -17.24 -11.41
CA THR A 5 36.29 -16.71 -10.40
C THR A 5 36.14 -15.23 -10.73
N ALA A 6 35.06 -14.88 -11.42
CA ALA A 6 34.66 -13.48 -11.54
C ALA A 6 34.58 -12.90 -10.12
N SER A 7 35.47 -11.95 -9.82
CA SER A 7 35.42 -11.18 -8.58
C SER A 7 34.00 -10.60 -8.47
N ALA A 8 33.29 -10.87 -7.37
CA ALA A 8 32.00 -10.25 -7.14
C ALA A 8 32.17 -8.72 -7.28
N ALA A 9 31.33 -8.10 -8.11
CA ALA A 9 31.45 -6.67 -8.35
C ALA A 9 31.30 -5.92 -7.02
N GLN A 10 32.14 -4.91 -6.80
CA GLN A 10 32.07 -4.12 -5.58
C GLN A 10 30.82 -3.23 -5.60
N PRO A 11 30.08 -3.12 -4.49
CA PRO A 11 28.97 -2.18 -4.35
C PRO A 11 29.40 -0.75 -4.66
N ASP A 12 28.63 -0.05 -5.49
CA ASP A 12 28.93 1.30 -5.95
C ASP A 12 27.63 2.15 -5.92
N PRO A 13 27.43 2.96 -4.86
CA PRO A 13 26.25 3.81 -4.71
C PRO A 13 26.02 4.78 -5.87
N ALA A 14 27.08 5.20 -6.57
CA ALA A 14 26.94 6.10 -7.72
C ALA A 14 26.30 5.37 -8.92
N LYS A 15 26.64 4.10 -9.13
CA LYS A 15 25.99 3.27 -10.16
C LYS A 15 24.54 2.95 -9.79
N THR A 16 24.25 2.65 -8.52
CA THR A 16 22.87 2.47 -8.04
C THR A 16 22.05 3.73 -8.31
N ARG A 17 22.59 4.92 -7.99
CA ARG A 17 21.93 6.19 -8.28
C ARG A 17 21.72 6.41 -9.78
N SER A 18 22.71 6.09 -10.62
CA SER A 18 22.58 6.22 -12.07
C SER A 18 21.50 5.30 -12.65
N TYR A 19 21.36 4.09 -12.10
CA TYR A 19 20.27 3.19 -12.46
C TYR A 19 18.91 3.79 -12.10
N ILE A 20 18.77 4.35 -10.89
CA ILE A 20 17.53 4.98 -10.43
C ILE A 20 17.12 6.15 -11.33
N ASP A 21 18.06 7.03 -11.67
CA ASP A 21 17.84 8.17 -12.57
C ASP A 21 17.25 7.73 -13.93
N GLN A 22 17.77 6.65 -14.50
CA GLN A 22 17.25 6.07 -15.75
C GLN A 22 15.90 5.35 -15.54
N ALA A 23 15.72 4.69 -14.40
CA ALA A 23 14.54 3.89 -14.09
C ALA A 23 13.27 4.74 -14.04
N TRP A 24 13.33 6.01 -13.63
CA TRP A 24 12.15 6.88 -13.66
C TRP A 24 11.54 7.00 -15.05
N THR A 25 12.37 7.09 -16.09
CA THR A 25 11.88 7.14 -17.48
C THR A 25 11.24 5.82 -17.88
N THR A 26 11.86 4.68 -17.54
CA THR A 26 11.36 3.35 -17.94
C THR A 26 10.10 2.92 -17.18
N LEU A 27 9.91 3.44 -15.97
CA LEU A 27 8.71 3.22 -15.16
C LEU A 27 7.59 4.23 -15.44
N THR A 28 7.84 5.27 -16.24
CA THR A 28 6.80 6.23 -16.60
C THR A 28 5.76 5.56 -17.52
N ARG A 29 4.49 5.83 -17.24
CA ARG A 29 3.34 5.47 -18.06
C ARG A 29 2.50 6.71 -18.32
N SER A 30 1.77 6.70 -19.43
CA SER A 30 0.78 7.74 -19.74
C SER A 30 -0.32 7.16 -20.62
N MET A 31 -1.50 7.79 -20.60
CA MET A 31 -2.62 7.34 -21.44
C MET A 31 -2.37 7.58 -22.94
N GLY A 32 -1.35 8.36 -23.30
CA GLY A 32 -0.92 8.58 -24.68
C GLY A 32 0.02 7.50 -25.23
N ASP A 33 0.59 6.63 -24.39
CA ASP A 33 1.52 5.58 -24.80
C ASP A 33 0.83 4.21 -24.89
N CYS A 34 0.91 3.57 -26.06
CA CYS A 34 0.30 2.26 -26.28
C CYS A 34 0.85 1.17 -25.34
N ALA A 35 2.14 1.24 -24.96
CA ALA A 35 2.74 0.27 -24.05
C ALA A 35 2.13 0.34 -22.64
N SER A 36 1.59 1.50 -22.26
CA SER A 36 0.94 1.72 -20.96
C SER A 36 -0.46 1.13 -20.86
N LEU A 37 -1.12 0.92 -22.00
CA LEU A 37 -2.51 0.50 -22.05
C LEU A 37 -2.67 -1.02 -22.04
N VAL A 38 -1.62 -1.76 -22.37
CA VAL A 38 -1.64 -3.22 -22.42
C VAL A 38 -1.62 -3.80 -21.01
N ASP A 39 -2.49 -4.78 -20.78
CA ASP A 39 -2.45 -5.61 -19.58
C ASP A 39 -1.83 -6.96 -19.92
N THR A 40 -0.65 -7.25 -19.38
CA THR A 40 -0.01 -8.55 -19.57
C THR A 40 -0.64 -9.65 -18.71
N LYS A 41 -1.52 -9.29 -17.77
CA LYS A 41 -2.23 -10.21 -16.87
C LYS A 41 -3.48 -10.81 -17.53
N VAL A 42 -3.95 -10.24 -18.65
CA VAL A 42 -5.09 -10.76 -19.43
C VAL A 42 -4.75 -10.87 -20.93
N THR A 43 -5.36 -11.82 -21.62
CA THR A 43 -5.09 -12.09 -23.05
C THR A 43 -6.04 -11.36 -24.02
N THR A 44 -6.84 -10.43 -23.50
CA THR A 44 -7.88 -9.74 -24.28
C THR A 44 -7.38 -8.44 -24.89
N ARG A 45 -8.12 -7.92 -25.89
CA ARG A 45 -7.88 -6.58 -26.42
C ARG A 45 -7.90 -5.57 -25.25
N PRO A 46 -6.89 -4.68 -25.12
CA PRO A 46 -6.87 -3.77 -23.99
C PRO A 46 -8.09 -2.86 -23.97
N VAL A 47 -8.63 -2.63 -22.77
CA VAL A 47 -9.81 -1.79 -22.54
C VAL A 47 -9.41 -0.62 -21.64
N LEU A 48 -9.75 0.60 -22.06
CA LEU A 48 -9.60 1.81 -21.27
C LEU A 48 -11.00 2.35 -20.93
N TYR A 49 -11.29 2.44 -19.63
CA TYR A 49 -12.51 3.02 -19.11
C TYR A 49 -12.31 4.49 -18.76
N VAL A 50 -13.14 5.36 -19.33
CA VAL A 50 -13.27 6.77 -18.92
C VAL A 50 -14.42 6.93 -17.91
N PRO A 51 -14.36 7.92 -17.00
CA PRO A 51 -15.45 8.16 -16.08
C PRO A 51 -16.78 8.44 -16.78
N ALA A 52 -17.89 8.09 -16.11
CA ALA A 52 -19.21 8.41 -16.65
C ALA A 52 -19.39 9.92 -16.80
N GLN A 53 -19.99 10.34 -17.91
CA GLN A 53 -20.23 11.75 -18.27
C GLN A 53 -18.95 12.60 -18.43
N PHE A 54 -17.77 11.97 -18.45
CA PHE A 54 -16.51 12.65 -18.71
C PHE A 54 -16.30 12.84 -20.23
N PRO A 55 -16.00 14.06 -20.71
CA PRO A 55 -15.71 14.28 -22.12
C PRO A 55 -14.41 13.56 -22.48
N ILE A 56 -14.45 12.65 -23.46
CA ILE A 56 -13.26 11.93 -23.92
C ILE A 56 -12.27 12.93 -24.52
N PRO A 57 -11.05 13.05 -23.99
CA PRO A 57 -10.05 13.97 -24.54
C PRO A 57 -9.69 13.60 -25.98
N ALA A 58 -9.40 14.60 -26.82
CA ALA A 58 -9.05 14.38 -28.23
C ALA A 58 -7.85 13.42 -28.39
N GLU A 59 -6.82 13.56 -27.55
CA GLU A 59 -5.66 12.67 -27.53
C GLU A 59 -6.05 11.20 -27.32
N ILE A 60 -7.05 10.94 -26.48
CA ILE A 60 -7.53 9.60 -26.17
C ILE A 60 -8.33 8.99 -27.33
N ALA A 61 -9.08 9.80 -28.06
CA ALA A 61 -9.74 9.36 -29.29
C ALA A 61 -8.72 8.93 -30.37
N ASP A 62 -7.57 9.60 -30.45
CA ASP A 62 -6.49 9.23 -31.37
C ASP A 62 -5.77 7.95 -30.92
N VAL A 63 -5.55 7.79 -29.61
CA VAL A 63 -5.00 6.57 -29.00
C VAL A 63 -5.84 5.34 -29.32
N GLN A 64 -7.17 5.44 -29.34
CA GLN A 64 -8.05 4.33 -29.70
C GLN A 64 -7.66 3.66 -31.02
N LYS A 65 -7.42 4.48 -32.04
CA LYS A 65 -7.06 4.03 -33.39
C LYS A 65 -5.62 3.54 -33.45
N ARG A 66 -4.70 4.32 -32.88
CA ARG A 66 -3.25 4.06 -32.94
C ARG A 66 -2.84 2.82 -32.15
N CYS A 67 -3.43 2.61 -30.97
CA CYS A 67 -3.05 1.55 -30.03
C CYS A 67 -3.99 0.34 -30.06
N ASN A 68 -5.03 0.35 -30.91
CA ASN A 68 -6.06 -0.70 -30.97
C ASN A 68 -6.70 -1.00 -29.60
N VAL A 69 -6.94 0.03 -28.80
CA VAL A 69 -7.58 -0.08 -27.47
C VAL A 69 -9.09 0.10 -27.62
N ASP A 70 -9.87 -0.61 -26.83
CA ASP A 70 -11.32 -0.41 -26.73
C ASP A 70 -11.61 0.64 -25.66
N ILE A 71 -12.23 1.76 -26.04
CA ILE A 71 -12.55 2.85 -25.10
C ILE A 71 -14.00 2.73 -24.69
N ARG A 72 -14.23 2.63 -23.39
CA ARG A 72 -15.56 2.47 -22.81
C ARG A 72 -15.81 3.54 -21.76
N THR A 73 -17.06 3.92 -21.58
CA THR A 73 -17.48 4.78 -20.49
C THR A 73 -17.97 3.91 -19.33
N LEU A 74 -17.61 4.26 -18.10
CA LEU A 74 -18.19 3.62 -16.92
C LEU A 74 -19.72 3.78 -16.91
N PRO A 75 -20.46 2.77 -16.42
CA PRO A 75 -21.93 2.74 -16.55
C PRO A 75 -22.64 3.78 -15.67
N ALA A 76 -21.98 4.32 -14.65
CA ALA A 76 -22.54 5.29 -13.71
C ALA A 76 -21.46 6.23 -13.17
N VAL A 77 -21.88 7.41 -12.71
CA VAL A 77 -21.02 8.35 -11.97
C VAL A 77 -20.74 7.75 -10.60
N ILE A 78 -19.47 7.71 -10.20
CA ILE A 78 -19.02 7.14 -8.94
C ILE A 78 -18.83 8.26 -7.92
N GLN A 79 -19.68 8.26 -6.89
CA GLN A 79 -19.57 9.18 -5.75
C GLN A 79 -18.69 8.58 -4.64
N GLN A 80 -18.64 7.25 -4.57
CA GLN A 80 -17.89 6.54 -3.55
C GLN A 80 -17.39 5.19 -4.09
N LEU A 81 -16.25 4.72 -3.56
CA LEU A 81 -15.82 3.34 -3.79
C LEU A 81 -16.97 2.36 -3.58
N GLY A 82 -17.11 1.39 -4.48
CA GLY A 82 -18.18 0.38 -4.46
C GLY A 82 -19.46 0.74 -5.21
N ASP A 83 -19.68 1.98 -5.68
CA ASP A 83 -20.90 2.34 -6.43
C ASP A 83 -21.05 1.55 -7.74
N VAL A 84 -19.94 1.17 -8.36
CA VAL A 84 -19.91 0.31 -9.55
C VAL A 84 -19.42 -1.08 -9.15
N ASP A 85 -20.30 -2.06 -9.31
CA ASP A 85 -19.98 -3.47 -9.16
C ASP A 85 -19.16 -3.95 -10.37
N ALA A 86 -17.85 -4.08 -10.16
CA ALA A 86 -16.90 -4.50 -11.19
C ALA A 86 -17.19 -5.89 -11.76
N THR A 87 -17.91 -6.76 -11.01
CA THR A 87 -18.29 -8.11 -11.48
C THR A 87 -19.33 -8.06 -12.60
N LYS A 88 -20.08 -6.97 -12.70
CA LYS A 88 -21.12 -6.75 -13.73
C LYS A 88 -20.59 -6.05 -14.98
N LEU A 89 -19.32 -5.63 -14.98
CA LEU A 89 -18.71 -5.06 -16.16
C LEU A 89 -18.50 -6.15 -17.22
N PRO A 90 -18.79 -5.88 -18.51
CA PRO A 90 -18.68 -6.88 -19.57
C PRO A 90 -17.23 -7.36 -19.79
N VAL A 91 -16.25 -6.54 -19.44
CA VAL A 91 -14.82 -6.82 -19.55
C VAL A 91 -14.06 -5.94 -18.56
N GLN A 92 -13.00 -6.46 -17.96
CA GLN A 92 -12.13 -5.69 -17.07
C GLN A 92 -11.16 -4.81 -17.88
N GLY A 93 -10.75 -3.66 -17.33
CA GLY A 93 -9.89 -2.71 -18.04
C GLY A 93 -9.15 -1.74 -17.13
N LEU A 94 -8.27 -0.96 -17.76
CA LEU A 94 -7.56 0.17 -17.14
C LEU A 94 -8.52 1.35 -16.97
N LEU A 95 -8.37 2.11 -15.90
CA LEU A 95 -9.10 3.35 -15.65
C LEU A 95 -8.25 4.54 -16.09
N TYR A 96 -8.86 5.47 -16.80
CA TYR A 96 -8.20 6.67 -17.32
C TYR A 96 -7.63 7.53 -16.18
N LEU A 97 -6.41 8.04 -16.40
CA LEU A 97 -5.77 9.07 -15.58
C LEU A 97 -5.27 10.21 -16.48
N PRO A 98 -5.44 11.48 -16.08
CA PRO A 98 -5.11 12.62 -16.93
C PRO A 98 -3.62 12.88 -17.13
N HIS A 99 -2.77 12.49 -16.18
CA HIS A 99 -1.34 12.82 -16.21
C HIS A 99 -0.44 11.57 -16.29
N PRO A 100 0.81 11.71 -16.77
CA PRO A 100 1.81 10.66 -16.64
C PRO A 100 2.05 10.27 -15.17
N TYR A 101 2.34 9.01 -14.93
CA TYR A 101 2.62 8.46 -13.59
C TYR A 101 3.72 7.42 -13.65
N ILE A 102 4.29 7.09 -12.49
CA ILE A 102 5.26 6.01 -12.34
C ILE A 102 4.55 4.76 -11.83
N VAL A 103 4.85 3.61 -12.44
CA VAL A 103 4.41 2.29 -11.94
C VAL A 103 5.40 1.71 -10.94
N PRO A 104 4.98 0.75 -10.09
CA PRO A 104 5.91 0.06 -9.21
C PRO A 104 7.02 -0.68 -9.97
N GLY A 105 6.72 -1.40 -11.05
CA GLY A 105 7.74 -2.04 -11.89
C GLY A 105 7.32 -3.41 -12.43
N GLY A 106 8.17 -4.00 -13.28
CA GLY A 106 7.90 -5.29 -13.92
C GLY A 106 6.60 -5.33 -14.71
N PHE A 107 5.68 -6.22 -14.31
CA PHE A 107 4.39 -6.43 -14.99
C PHE A 107 3.27 -5.49 -14.51
N PHE A 108 3.55 -4.59 -13.56
CA PHE A 108 2.62 -3.56 -13.14
C PHE A 108 2.62 -2.42 -14.17
N ASN A 109 1.45 -2.12 -14.74
CA ASN A 109 1.24 -1.02 -15.69
C ASN A 109 0.29 0.06 -15.13
N GLU A 110 -0.15 -0.14 -13.89
CA GLU A 110 -1.11 0.69 -13.18
C GLU A 110 -0.41 1.63 -12.18
N MET A 111 -1.03 2.78 -11.93
CA MET A 111 -0.67 3.60 -10.77
C MET A 111 -1.23 2.91 -9.53
N TYR A 112 -0.38 2.61 -8.55
CA TYR A 112 -0.78 1.99 -7.28
C TYR A 112 -0.90 3.03 -6.17
N GLY A 113 -1.89 2.87 -5.29
CA GLY A 113 -2.27 3.87 -4.29
C GLY A 113 -1.11 4.27 -3.36
N TRP A 114 -0.62 3.35 -2.54
CA TRP A 114 0.40 3.69 -1.52
C TRP A 114 1.84 3.72 -2.06
N ASP A 115 2.18 2.91 -3.08
CA ASP A 115 3.47 2.93 -3.77
C ASP A 115 3.80 4.33 -4.27
N SER A 116 2.77 5.02 -4.79
CA SER A 116 2.86 6.36 -5.33
C SER A 116 3.44 7.37 -4.35
N TYR A 117 3.20 7.24 -3.04
CA TYR A 117 3.79 8.13 -2.05
C TYR A 117 5.32 7.96 -1.97
N PHE A 118 5.81 6.72 -1.88
CA PHE A 118 7.25 6.46 -1.78
C PHE A 118 7.99 6.80 -3.08
N ILE A 119 7.33 6.57 -4.22
CA ILE A 119 7.82 7.01 -5.53
C ILE A 119 7.89 8.54 -5.59
N LEU A 120 6.81 9.23 -5.20
CA LEU A 120 6.74 10.69 -5.18
C LEU A 120 7.86 11.31 -4.34
N LEU A 121 8.15 10.75 -3.16
CA LEU A 121 9.28 11.18 -2.34
C LEU A 121 10.62 11.04 -3.08
N GLY A 122 10.78 9.97 -3.85
CA GLY A 122 11.94 9.75 -4.72
C GLY A 122 12.05 10.76 -5.85
N LEU A 123 10.95 11.02 -6.53
CA LEU A 123 10.87 12.00 -7.61
C LEU A 123 11.23 13.40 -7.14
N ILE A 124 10.72 13.83 -5.98
CA ILE A 124 11.10 15.11 -5.37
C ILE A 124 12.60 15.12 -5.02
N ALA A 125 13.12 14.03 -4.43
CA ALA A 125 14.53 13.91 -4.09
C ALA A 125 15.46 13.93 -5.31
N ASP A 126 14.95 13.56 -6.50
CA ASP A 126 15.64 13.57 -7.77
C ASP A 126 15.25 14.77 -8.68
N HIS A 127 14.57 15.77 -8.12
CA HIS A 127 14.15 17.00 -8.81
C HIS A 127 13.23 16.78 -10.03
N ARG A 128 12.43 15.71 -10.02
CA ARG A 128 11.38 15.40 -11.02
C ARG A 128 10.01 15.86 -10.52
N THR A 129 9.94 17.11 -10.11
CA THR A 129 8.82 17.67 -9.39
C THR A 129 7.50 17.65 -10.18
N ASP A 130 7.54 17.91 -11.49
CA ASP A 130 6.34 17.86 -12.34
C ASP A 130 5.67 16.48 -12.28
N LEU A 131 6.47 15.41 -12.29
CA LEU A 131 5.95 14.05 -12.24
C LEU A 131 5.41 13.69 -10.84
N ALA A 132 6.05 14.19 -9.78
CA ALA A 132 5.53 14.09 -8.41
C ALA A 132 4.16 14.78 -8.27
N ARG A 133 4.01 15.99 -8.82
CA ARG A 133 2.74 16.71 -8.85
C ARG A 133 1.68 15.99 -9.68
N ASN A 134 2.03 15.54 -10.89
CA ASN A 134 1.14 14.76 -11.76
C ASN A 134 0.55 13.51 -11.06
N MET A 135 1.37 12.77 -10.29
CA MET A 135 0.88 11.62 -9.53
C MET A 135 -0.09 12.03 -8.41
N THR A 136 0.14 13.16 -7.75
CA THR A 136 -0.81 13.69 -6.76
C THR A 136 -2.12 14.13 -7.41
N ASP A 137 -2.05 14.80 -8.56
CA ASP A 137 -3.21 15.23 -9.33
C ASP A 137 -4.01 14.03 -9.88
N ASN A 138 -3.33 12.94 -10.29
CA ASN A 138 -3.98 11.69 -10.64
C ASN A 138 -4.71 11.06 -9.44
N ALA A 139 -4.11 11.04 -8.25
CA ALA A 139 -4.78 10.54 -7.05
C ALA A 139 -6.03 11.38 -6.70
N LEU A 140 -5.95 12.71 -6.84
CA LEU A 140 -7.12 13.61 -6.69
C LEU A 140 -8.19 13.33 -7.75
N PHE A 141 -7.78 13.05 -9.00
CA PHE A 141 -8.68 12.63 -10.07
C PHE A 141 -9.40 11.32 -9.73
N GLU A 142 -8.70 10.31 -9.19
CA GLU A 142 -9.33 9.06 -8.74
C GLU A 142 -10.38 9.32 -7.66
N VAL A 143 -10.09 10.21 -6.70
CA VAL A 143 -11.09 10.58 -5.71
C VAL A 143 -12.31 11.23 -6.35
N GLN A 144 -12.08 12.16 -7.27
CA GLN A 144 -13.15 12.89 -7.94
C GLN A 144 -14.08 11.97 -8.74
N TYR A 145 -13.51 11.04 -9.52
CA TYR A 145 -14.22 10.28 -10.55
C TYR A 145 -14.42 8.78 -10.25
N TYR A 146 -13.65 8.22 -9.33
CA TYR A 146 -13.72 6.82 -8.92
C TYR A 146 -14.02 6.66 -7.42
N GLY A 147 -14.23 7.77 -6.70
CA GLY A 147 -14.76 7.76 -5.33
C GLY A 147 -13.72 7.49 -4.23
N GLY A 148 -12.44 7.41 -4.59
CA GLY A 148 -11.30 7.25 -3.68
C GLY A 148 -10.01 6.98 -4.42
N VAL A 149 -8.88 7.09 -3.73
CA VAL A 149 -7.61 6.53 -4.24
C VAL A 149 -7.73 5.01 -4.28
N LEU A 150 -7.55 4.43 -5.45
CA LEU A 150 -7.74 3.00 -5.67
C LEU A 150 -6.49 2.21 -5.24
N ASN A 151 -6.64 0.91 -5.04
CA ASN A 151 -5.50 0.01 -4.93
C ASN A 151 -4.58 0.15 -6.15
N ALA A 152 -5.17 0.08 -7.34
CA ALA A 152 -4.59 0.58 -8.57
C ALA A 152 -5.69 1.00 -9.55
N ASN A 153 -5.36 1.75 -10.60
CA ASN A 153 -6.34 2.26 -11.57
C ASN A 153 -6.89 1.19 -12.55
N ARG A 154 -7.49 0.11 -12.04
CA ARG A 154 -8.21 -0.92 -12.82
C ARG A 154 -9.63 -1.11 -12.31
N THR A 155 -10.52 -1.55 -13.19
CA THR A 155 -11.93 -1.77 -12.86
C THR A 155 -12.16 -2.73 -11.70
N TYR A 156 -11.35 -3.80 -11.58
CA TYR A 156 -11.46 -4.76 -10.47
C TYR A 156 -11.00 -4.23 -9.10
N TYR A 157 -10.46 -3.02 -9.05
CA TYR A 157 -10.13 -2.31 -7.81
C TYR A 157 -11.16 -1.24 -7.43
N LEU A 158 -12.26 -1.06 -8.17
CA LEU A 158 -13.30 -0.06 -7.86
C LEU A 158 -14.00 -0.24 -6.49
N SER A 159 -13.76 -1.36 -5.80
CA SER A 159 -14.23 -1.62 -4.43
C SER A 159 -13.14 -1.50 -3.37
N ARG A 160 -11.86 -1.29 -3.75
CA ARG A 160 -10.69 -1.47 -2.89
C ARG A 160 -9.73 -0.31 -2.97
N SER A 161 -9.37 0.25 -1.82
CA SER A 161 -8.33 1.27 -1.70
C SER A 161 -6.95 0.66 -1.38
N GLN A 162 -6.05 1.46 -0.82
CA GLN A 162 -4.75 1.09 -0.27
C GLN A 162 -4.40 2.03 0.91
N PRO A 163 -3.32 1.80 1.68
CA PRO A 163 -2.96 2.65 2.81
C PRO A 163 -2.98 4.16 2.47
N PRO A 164 -3.72 5.01 3.22
CA PRO A 164 -4.09 6.34 2.73
C PRO A 164 -2.97 7.38 2.91
N PHE A 165 -2.18 7.60 1.84
CA PHE A 165 -1.10 8.59 1.82
C PHE A 165 -1.42 9.88 1.05
N LEU A 166 -2.63 10.07 0.52
CA LEU A 166 -2.95 11.23 -0.32
C LEU A 166 -2.66 12.59 0.38
N SER A 167 -2.97 12.76 1.67
CA SER A 167 -2.65 14.02 2.38
C SER A 167 -1.15 14.23 2.51
N ALA A 168 -0.38 13.17 2.74
CA ALA A 168 1.07 13.22 2.83
C ALA A 168 1.71 13.49 1.46
N MET A 169 1.13 12.98 0.37
CA MET A 169 1.51 13.33 -1.01
C MET A 169 1.25 14.82 -1.28
N MET A 170 0.07 15.31 -0.93
CA MET A 170 -0.27 16.73 -1.06
C MET A 170 0.69 17.61 -0.25
N ALA A 171 0.95 17.26 1.01
CA ALA A 171 1.88 17.99 1.87
C ALA A 171 3.30 17.99 1.30
N ALA A 172 3.78 16.86 0.76
CA ALA A 172 5.09 16.76 0.14
C ALA A 172 5.24 17.68 -1.10
N VAL A 173 4.23 17.70 -1.97
CA VAL A 173 4.19 18.61 -3.15
C VAL A 173 4.11 20.06 -2.72
N MET A 174 3.29 20.39 -1.72
CA MET A 174 3.18 21.77 -1.21
C MET A 174 4.46 22.28 -0.55
N HIS A 175 5.24 21.40 0.08
CA HIS A 175 6.51 21.76 0.72
C HIS A 175 7.68 21.84 -0.26
N ASP A 176 7.60 21.20 -1.42
CA ASP A 176 8.63 21.31 -2.45
C ASP A 176 8.50 22.67 -3.18
N PRO A 177 9.47 23.60 -3.02
CA PRO A 177 9.40 24.93 -3.62
C PRO A 177 9.37 24.92 -5.16
N ALA A 178 9.75 23.81 -5.79
CA ALA A 178 9.69 23.66 -7.24
C ALA A 178 8.29 23.25 -7.77
N SER A 179 7.36 22.85 -6.89
CA SER A 179 6.07 22.28 -7.32
C SER A 179 5.07 23.31 -7.85
N PHE A 180 5.23 24.57 -7.48
CA PHE A 180 4.35 25.67 -7.86
C PHE A 180 5.17 26.89 -8.26
N HIS A 181 4.71 27.63 -9.26
CA HIS A 181 5.38 28.84 -9.73
C HIS A 181 5.11 30.05 -8.83
N SER A 182 4.08 30.00 -7.99
CA SER A 182 3.73 31.06 -7.04
C SER A 182 2.90 30.52 -5.87
N ASP A 183 2.89 31.27 -4.76
CA ASP A 183 2.00 30.98 -3.63
C ASP A 183 0.51 31.08 -4.00
N ALA A 184 0.16 31.93 -4.96
CA ALA A 184 -1.22 32.04 -5.45
C ALA A 184 -1.65 30.77 -6.19
N GLU A 185 -0.78 30.19 -7.02
CA GLU A 185 -1.04 28.91 -7.68
C GLU A 185 -1.18 27.77 -6.68
N LYS A 186 -0.25 27.70 -5.71
CA LYS A 186 -0.29 26.71 -4.62
C LYS A 186 -1.59 26.80 -3.81
N HIS A 187 -2.02 28.02 -3.49
CA HIS A 187 -3.26 28.26 -2.76
C HIS A 187 -4.49 27.84 -3.57
N ALA A 188 -4.58 28.22 -4.85
CA ALA A 188 -5.68 27.82 -5.72
C ALA A 188 -5.74 26.30 -5.94
N TRP A 189 -4.59 25.64 -6.06
CA TRP A 189 -4.51 24.19 -6.11
C TRP A 189 -5.02 23.56 -4.81
N LEU A 190 -4.62 24.08 -3.65
CA LEU A 190 -5.09 23.58 -2.35
C LEU A 190 -6.60 23.78 -2.17
N GLU A 191 -7.16 24.91 -2.60
CA GLU A 191 -8.61 25.17 -2.56
C GLU A 191 -9.39 24.08 -3.32
N HIS A 192 -8.86 23.63 -4.47
CA HIS A 192 -9.45 22.56 -5.26
C HIS A 192 -9.23 21.18 -4.65
N ALA A 193 -8.00 20.90 -4.18
CA ALA A 193 -7.59 19.58 -3.69
C ALA A 193 -8.18 19.25 -2.31
N TYR A 194 -8.36 20.25 -1.44
CA TYR A 194 -8.84 20.07 -0.08
C TYR A 194 -10.16 19.28 0.04
N PRO A 195 -11.26 19.65 -0.62
CA PRO A 195 -12.51 18.89 -0.52
C PRO A 195 -12.39 17.44 -1.05
N LEU A 196 -11.49 17.19 -2.01
CA LEU A 196 -11.21 15.83 -2.48
C LEU A 196 -10.44 15.03 -1.41
N ALA A 197 -9.44 15.62 -0.77
CA ALA A 197 -8.75 14.98 0.35
C ALA A 197 -9.72 14.63 1.49
N VAL A 198 -10.66 15.53 1.83
CA VAL A 198 -11.72 15.24 2.81
C VAL A 198 -12.59 14.06 2.37
N ARG A 199 -13.07 14.04 1.12
CA ARG A 199 -13.86 12.92 0.57
C ARG A 199 -13.10 11.59 0.58
N ASN A 200 -11.79 11.62 0.32
CA ASN A 200 -10.95 10.42 0.39
C ASN A 200 -10.78 9.91 1.83
N TYR A 201 -10.63 10.82 2.80
CA TYR A 201 -10.60 10.45 4.22
C TYR A 201 -11.91 9.78 4.67
N GLU A 202 -13.04 10.28 4.19
CA GLU A 202 -14.37 9.81 4.61
C GLU A 202 -14.60 8.32 4.32
N ILE A 203 -13.92 7.74 3.32
CA ILE A 203 -13.90 6.29 3.03
C ILE A 203 -13.61 5.50 4.31
N TRP A 204 -12.59 5.91 5.06
CA TRP A 204 -12.09 5.20 6.24
C TRP A 204 -12.93 5.41 7.50
N THR A 205 -13.98 6.23 7.41
CA THR A 205 -14.92 6.49 8.50
C THR A 205 -16.29 5.88 8.26
N ARG A 206 -16.47 5.20 7.11
CA ARG A 206 -17.69 4.46 6.78
C ARG A 206 -17.91 3.30 7.76
N PRO A 207 -19.17 2.88 7.96
CA PRO A 207 -19.50 1.78 8.89
C PRO A 207 -18.69 0.50 8.66
N GLU A 208 -18.38 0.16 7.41
CA GLU A 208 -17.63 -1.04 7.02
C GLU A 208 -16.19 -1.01 7.58
N HIS A 209 -15.53 0.14 7.44
CA HIS A 209 -14.17 0.40 7.92
C HIS A 209 -14.11 0.69 9.43
N GLN A 210 -15.23 0.82 10.14
CA GLN A 210 -15.20 0.99 11.60
C GLN A 210 -14.74 -0.29 12.29
N ALA A 211 -13.73 -0.19 13.14
CA ALA A 211 -13.22 -1.31 13.93
C ALA A 211 -14.05 -1.46 15.22
N GLY A 212 -15.29 -1.96 15.07
CA GLY A 212 -16.26 -2.06 16.17
C GLY A 212 -16.52 -0.69 16.82
N ASN A 213 -16.72 -0.66 18.14
CA ASN A 213 -16.99 0.57 18.89
C ASN A 213 -15.71 1.27 19.41
N THR A 214 -14.54 0.99 18.81
CA THR A 214 -13.25 1.49 19.32
C THR A 214 -13.00 2.96 18.98
N GLY A 215 -13.71 3.52 17.99
CA GLY A 215 -13.38 4.80 17.37
C GLY A 215 -12.19 4.75 16.40
N LEU A 216 -11.66 3.55 16.12
CA LEU A 216 -10.60 3.29 15.16
C LEU A 216 -11.15 2.70 13.86
N ALA A 217 -10.32 2.72 12.82
CA ALA A 217 -10.62 2.10 11.53
C ALA A 217 -9.92 0.74 11.37
N ARG A 218 -10.43 -0.06 10.44
CA ARG A 218 -9.87 -1.32 9.94
C ARG A 218 -9.85 -1.29 8.42
N TYR A 219 -8.98 -2.10 7.81
CA TYR A 219 -9.07 -2.36 6.37
C TYR A 219 -10.30 -3.22 6.07
N TYR A 220 -11.03 -2.86 5.01
CA TYR A 220 -12.27 -3.51 4.59
C TYR A 220 -12.57 -3.19 3.10
N ASP A 221 -12.30 -4.14 2.20
CA ASP A 221 -12.75 -4.04 0.80
C ASP A 221 -14.28 -4.24 0.72
N LEU A 222 -14.95 -3.43 -0.10
CA LEU A 222 -16.41 -3.45 -0.25
C LEU A 222 -16.93 -4.59 -1.14
N GLY A 223 -16.03 -5.32 -1.79
CA GLY A 223 -16.33 -6.50 -2.61
C GLY A 223 -16.40 -7.80 -1.80
N SER A 224 -16.91 -8.86 -2.42
CA SER A 224 -17.09 -10.18 -1.80
C SER A 224 -16.52 -11.31 -2.66
N GLY A 225 -16.34 -12.48 -2.02
CA GLY A 225 -15.77 -13.67 -2.67
C GLY A 225 -14.31 -13.49 -3.12
N PRO A 226 -13.78 -14.42 -3.94
CA PRO A 226 -12.41 -14.31 -4.43
C PRO A 226 -12.21 -13.04 -5.27
N VAL A 227 -10.99 -12.52 -5.26
CA VAL A 227 -10.67 -11.31 -6.01
C VAL A 227 -10.70 -11.53 -7.52
N LEU A 228 -11.08 -10.49 -8.27
CA LEU A 228 -11.23 -10.58 -9.73
C LEU A 228 -9.87 -10.65 -10.46
N GLU A 229 -8.79 -10.16 -9.85
CA GLU A 229 -7.44 -10.28 -10.41
C GLU A 229 -6.80 -11.66 -10.23
N ALA A 230 -7.45 -12.58 -9.50
CA ALA A 230 -6.97 -13.95 -9.36
C ALA A 230 -7.08 -14.69 -10.71
N GLN A 231 -5.95 -15.20 -11.21
CA GLN A 231 -5.92 -15.93 -12.49
C GLN A 231 -6.66 -17.28 -12.41
N ASP A 232 -6.55 -17.96 -11.27
CA ASP A 232 -7.17 -19.25 -10.99
C ASP A 232 -7.36 -19.46 -9.46
N SER A 233 -7.79 -20.66 -9.06
CA SER A 233 -7.98 -21.03 -7.65
C SER A 233 -6.73 -21.58 -6.96
N SER A 234 -5.55 -21.58 -7.59
CA SER A 234 -4.34 -22.24 -7.08
C SER A 234 -3.90 -21.70 -5.71
N PHE A 235 -3.95 -20.37 -5.53
CA PHE A 235 -3.66 -19.72 -4.25
C PHE A 235 -4.60 -20.22 -3.15
N TYR A 236 -5.91 -20.12 -3.38
CA TYR A 236 -6.92 -20.53 -2.40
C TYR A 236 -6.88 -22.04 -2.10
N ASN A 237 -6.63 -22.87 -3.11
CA ASN A 237 -6.42 -24.31 -2.93
C ASN A 237 -5.17 -24.59 -2.07
N GLY A 238 -4.11 -23.80 -2.23
CA GLY A 238 -2.92 -23.86 -1.36
C GLY A 238 -3.25 -23.52 0.10
N VAL A 239 -4.08 -22.50 0.33
CA VAL A 239 -4.56 -22.12 1.66
C VAL A 239 -5.39 -23.25 2.28
N ILE A 240 -6.34 -23.84 1.55
CA ILE A 240 -7.15 -24.97 2.07
C ILE A 240 -6.25 -26.14 2.47
N LYS A 241 -5.31 -26.55 1.60
CA LYS A 241 -4.36 -27.64 1.90
C LYS A 241 -3.56 -27.35 3.17
N TRP A 242 -3.09 -26.12 3.33
CA TRP A 242 -2.34 -25.71 4.51
C TRP A 242 -3.22 -25.76 5.77
N LEU A 243 -4.45 -25.27 5.72
CA LEU A 243 -5.39 -25.28 6.86
C LEU A 243 -5.80 -26.70 7.27
N ILE A 244 -5.98 -27.62 6.32
CA ILE A 244 -6.24 -29.04 6.60
C ILE A 244 -5.04 -29.67 7.31
N ALA A 245 -3.82 -29.35 6.88
CA ALA A 245 -2.59 -29.85 7.49
C ALA A 245 -2.30 -29.21 8.88
N HIS A 246 -2.87 -28.05 9.18
CA HIS A 246 -2.63 -27.30 10.42
C HIS A 246 -3.95 -26.95 11.16
N PRO A 247 -4.72 -27.94 11.64
CA PRO A 247 -6.06 -27.70 12.19
C PRO A 247 -6.06 -26.80 13.44
N SER A 248 -4.97 -26.78 14.22
CA SER A 248 -4.84 -25.89 15.39
C SER A 248 -4.68 -24.40 15.03
N GLN A 249 -4.36 -24.10 13.76
CA GLN A 249 -4.18 -22.74 13.25
C GLN A 249 -5.36 -22.31 12.37
N ASN A 250 -6.45 -23.09 12.31
CA ASN A 250 -7.63 -22.75 11.52
C ASN A 250 -8.67 -22.01 12.39
N PRO A 251 -8.86 -20.68 12.26
CA PRO A 251 -9.83 -19.92 13.03
C PRO A 251 -11.29 -20.07 12.52
N ARG A 252 -11.58 -21.16 11.79
CA ARG A 252 -12.85 -21.50 11.10
C ARG A 252 -12.98 -20.91 9.69
N TYR A 253 -11.89 -20.95 8.92
CA TYR A 253 -11.88 -20.61 7.50
C TYR A 253 -12.34 -21.73 6.57
N LEU A 254 -12.44 -22.97 7.07
CA LEU A 254 -12.86 -24.12 6.26
C LEU A 254 -14.36 -24.38 6.39
N LEU A 255 -15.03 -24.43 5.25
CA LEU A 255 -16.43 -24.78 5.10
C LEU A 255 -16.54 -26.16 4.41
N LYS A 256 -17.30 -27.09 4.98
CA LYS A 256 -17.60 -28.36 4.29
C LYS A 256 -18.58 -28.12 3.15
N ALA A 257 -18.27 -28.62 1.96
CA ALA A 257 -19.11 -28.49 0.79
C ALA A 257 -18.75 -29.51 -0.31
N SER A 258 -19.68 -29.75 -1.24
CA SER A 258 -19.45 -30.57 -2.44
C SER A 258 -18.50 -29.88 -3.42
N GLU A 259 -17.72 -30.68 -4.16
CA GLU A 259 -16.93 -30.20 -5.32
C GLU A 259 -17.86 -29.68 -6.42
N HIS A 260 -19.00 -30.37 -6.62
CA HIS A 260 -20.04 -30.02 -7.56
C HIS A 260 -21.34 -29.76 -6.78
N PRO A 261 -21.56 -28.53 -6.27
CA PRO A 261 -22.78 -28.18 -5.54
C PRO A 261 -23.98 -28.18 -6.49
N ASP A 262 -25.12 -28.69 -6.02
CA ASP A 262 -26.41 -28.48 -6.68
C ASP A 262 -26.93 -27.06 -6.43
N ASP A 263 -28.08 -26.70 -6.99
CA ASP A 263 -28.66 -25.36 -6.87
C ASP A 263 -28.94 -24.94 -5.41
N THR A 264 -29.26 -25.90 -4.54
CA THR A 264 -29.54 -25.63 -3.12
C THR A 264 -28.24 -25.32 -2.37
N GLU A 265 -27.22 -26.14 -2.59
CA GLU A 265 -25.89 -25.92 -2.01
C GLU A 265 -25.23 -24.67 -2.59
N ALA A 266 -25.40 -24.38 -3.88
CA ALA A 266 -24.88 -23.16 -4.51
C ALA A 266 -25.51 -21.89 -3.92
N ALA A 267 -26.82 -21.90 -3.63
CA ALA A 267 -27.49 -20.81 -2.93
C ALA A 267 -26.92 -20.59 -1.52
N ARG A 268 -26.63 -21.67 -0.78
CA ARG A 268 -25.98 -21.60 0.54
C ARG A 268 -24.54 -21.07 0.44
N LEU A 269 -23.78 -21.57 -0.52
CA LEU A 269 -22.38 -21.16 -0.73
C LEU A 269 -22.24 -19.70 -1.10
N LYS A 270 -23.23 -19.11 -1.79
CA LYS A 270 -23.25 -17.68 -2.09
C LYS A 270 -23.10 -16.79 -0.86
N ASP A 271 -23.69 -17.20 0.26
CA ASP A 271 -23.67 -16.45 1.51
C ASP A 271 -22.53 -16.91 2.45
N GLU A 272 -22.29 -18.23 2.56
CA GLU A 272 -21.31 -18.78 3.49
C GLU A 272 -19.87 -18.84 2.94
N SER A 273 -19.70 -18.71 1.63
CA SER A 273 -18.43 -18.83 0.91
C SER A 273 -18.34 -17.78 -0.20
N CYS A 274 -18.72 -18.12 -1.42
CA CYS A 274 -18.74 -17.27 -2.59
C CYS A 274 -19.71 -17.81 -3.64
N ASP A 275 -20.09 -16.97 -4.59
CA ASP A 275 -21.00 -17.34 -5.68
C ASP A 275 -20.27 -18.21 -6.74
N VAL A 276 -20.53 -19.52 -6.70
CA VAL A 276 -19.93 -20.53 -7.59
C VAL A 276 -20.43 -20.45 -9.04
N HIS A 277 -21.56 -19.79 -9.28
CA HIS A 277 -22.07 -19.58 -10.65
C HIS A 277 -21.48 -18.32 -11.27
N ALA A 278 -21.22 -17.30 -10.46
CA ALA A 278 -20.65 -16.03 -10.93
C ALA A 278 -19.12 -16.07 -11.06
N SER A 279 -18.41 -16.92 -10.30
CA SER A 279 -16.95 -16.93 -10.27
C SER A 279 -16.35 -18.32 -10.52
N LYS A 280 -15.55 -18.42 -11.59
CA LYS A 280 -14.77 -19.64 -11.89
C LYS A 280 -13.74 -19.95 -10.82
N VAL A 281 -13.14 -18.91 -10.21
CA VAL A 281 -12.20 -19.06 -9.10
C VAL A 281 -12.91 -19.62 -7.88
N CYS A 282 -14.12 -19.14 -7.59
CA CYS A 282 -14.95 -19.66 -6.52
C CYS A 282 -15.31 -21.14 -6.75
N LEU A 283 -15.81 -21.47 -7.95
CA LEU A 283 -16.17 -22.83 -8.32
C LEU A 283 -14.99 -23.80 -8.14
N GLY A 284 -13.81 -23.42 -8.65
CA GLY A 284 -12.58 -24.20 -8.55
C GLY A 284 -11.86 -24.15 -7.20
N ASN A 285 -12.33 -23.36 -6.24
CA ASN A 285 -11.79 -23.31 -4.89
C ASN A 285 -12.40 -24.42 -4.01
N TRP A 286 -11.93 -25.65 -4.21
CA TRP A 286 -12.34 -26.81 -3.45
C TRP A 286 -11.18 -27.80 -3.32
N VAL A 287 -10.94 -28.30 -2.10
CA VAL A 287 -9.95 -29.34 -1.82
C VAL A 287 -10.45 -30.25 -0.71
N ASP A 288 -10.43 -31.56 -0.93
CA ASP A 288 -10.71 -32.61 0.07
C ASP A 288 -12.00 -32.40 0.89
N GLY A 289 -13.06 -31.94 0.23
CA GLY A 289 -14.37 -31.70 0.86
C GLY A 289 -14.55 -30.32 1.49
N TYR A 290 -13.58 -29.43 1.33
CA TYR A 290 -13.58 -28.09 1.91
C TYR A 290 -13.51 -26.98 0.87
N ARG A 291 -14.16 -25.86 1.21
CA ARG A 291 -14.04 -24.54 0.57
C ARG A 291 -13.65 -23.51 1.63
N LEU A 292 -13.24 -22.32 1.20
CA LEU A 292 -13.00 -21.20 2.12
C LEU A 292 -14.32 -20.49 2.47
N THR A 293 -14.45 -20.00 3.70
CA THR A 293 -15.62 -19.23 4.14
C THR A 293 -15.64 -17.82 3.55
N ALA A 294 -16.80 -17.17 3.56
CA ALA A 294 -16.96 -15.76 3.18
C ALA A 294 -16.05 -14.85 4.03
N ASP A 295 -15.93 -15.15 5.33
CA ASP A 295 -15.06 -14.41 6.26
C ASP A 295 -13.59 -14.44 5.82
N TYR A 296 -13.08 -15.57 5.33
CA TYR A 296 -11.72 -15.64 4.78
C TYR A 296 -11.55 -14.74 3.56
N TYR A 297 -12.53 -14.69 2.65
CA TYR A 297 -12.45 -13.81 1.47
C TYR A 297 -12.50 -12.33 1.85
N HIS A 298 -13.28 -11.96 2.87
CA HIS A 298 -13.22 -10.60 3.42
C HIS A 298 -11.84 -10.28 4.00
N GLY A 299 -11.22 -11.23 4.70
CA GLY A 299 -9.85 -11.10 5.20
C GLY A 299 -8.81 -10.96 4.07
N ASP A 300 -8.84 -11.82 3.05
CA ASP A 300 -7.95 -11.76 1.88
C ASP A 300 -8.06 -10.40 1.17
N ARG A 301 -9.28 -9.90 0.99
CA ARG A 301 -9.49 -8.59 0.37
C ARG A 301 -9.02 -7.43 1.23
N ALA A 302 -9.30 -7.46 2.54
CA ALA A 302 -8.81 -6.47 3.50
C ALA A 302 -7.27 -6.47 3.60
N MET A 303 -6.64 -7.65 3.52
CA MET A 303 -5.19 -7.81 3.44
C MET A 303 -4.60 -7.15 2.17
N ARG A 304 -5.29 -7.26 1.03
CA ARG A 304 -4.88 -6.56 -0.20
C ARG A 304 -5.08 -5.05 -0.10
N GLU A 305 -6.11 -4.60 0.61
CA GLU A 305 -6.30 -3.17 0.92
C GLU A 305 -5.24 -2.64 1.90
N SER A 306 -4.71 -3.47 2.79
CA SER A 306 -3.61 -3.07 3.69
C SER A 306 -2.26 -2.98 2.99
N GLY A 307 -2.12 -3.55 1.79
CA GLY A 307 -0.85 -3.66 1.06
C GLY A 307 0.08 -4.74 1.61
N PHE A 308 -0.34 -5.53 2.61
CA PHE A 308 0.47 -6.60 3.21
C PHE A 308 0.07 -8.00 2.70
N ASP A 309 -0.27 -8.13 1.42
CA ASP A 309 -0.64 -9.39 0.78
C ASP A 309 0.61 -10.19 0.31
N THR A 310 0.90 -11.40 0.82
CA THR A 310 0.30 -12.04 2.00
C THR A 310 1.22 -11.96 3.21
N ASN A 311 0.59 -11.98 4.39
CA ASN A 311 1.25 -12.06 5.70
C ASN A 311 0.60 -13.16 6.56
N SER A 312 1.21 -13.46 7.71
CA SER A 312 0.63 -14.34 8.75
C SER A 312 0.31 -13.60 10.06
N HIS A 313 0.40 -12.27 10.06
CA HIS A 313 0.22 -11.44 11.25
C HIS A 313 -1.26 -11.32 11.64
N TYR A 314 -2.16 -11.19 10.65
CA TYR A 314 -3.61 -11.16 10.86
C TYR A 314 -4.24 -12.55 10.63
N GLY A 315 -3.61 -13.58 11.18
CA GLY A 315 -3.98 -14.99 10.97
C GLY A 315 -3.39 -15.60 9.68
N PRO A 316 -3.63 -16.90 9.43
CA PRO A 316 -3.07 -17.60 8.28
C PRO A 316 -3.38 -16.89 6.96
N PHE A 317 -2.32 -16.49 6.24
CA PHE A 317 -2.42 -15.78 4.96
C PHE A 317 -3.31 -14.52 5.02
N GLY A 318 -3.32 -13.81 6.16
CA GLY A 318 -4.09 -12.58 6.38
C GLY A 318 -5.61 -12.77 6.37
N GLY A 319 -6.11 -14.00 6.52
CA GLY A 319 -7.55 -14.29 6.45
C GLY A 319 -8.43 -13.61 7.50
N SER A 320 -7.86 -12.92 8.49
CA SER A 320 -8.58 -12.16 9.52
C SER A 320 -8.25 -10.66 9.48
N THR A 321 -7.64 -10.11 8.42
CA THR A 321 -7.24 -8.69 8.41
C THR A 321 -8.38 -7.72 8.74
N HIS A 322 -9.62 -7.99 8.29
CA HIS A 322 -10.80 -7.16 8.61
C HIS A 322 -11.28 -7.29 10.06
N HIS A 323 -10.69 -8.14 10.88
CA HIS A 323 -10.99 -8.24 12.32
C HIS A 323 -10.16 -7.26 13.16
N TYR A 324 -9.17 -6.57 12.58
CA TYR A 324 -8.22 -5.77 13.37
C TYR A 324 -8.41 -4.27 13.19
N ALA A 325 -8.49 -3.56 14.32
CA ALA A 325 -8.08 -2.16 14.37
C ALA A 325 -6.56 -2.10 14.20
N ASP A 326 -6.12 -1.62 13.04
CA ASP A 326 -4.74 -1.73 12.60
C ASP A 326 -3.88 -0.52 13.01
N VAL A 327 -2.66 -0.76 13.51
CA VAL A 327 -1.71 0.27 13.92
C VAL A 327 -1.27 1.12 12.74
N SER A 328 -1.03 0.50 11.58
CA SER A 328 -0.60 1.24 10.39
C SER A 328 -1.70 2.21 9.94
N LEU A 329 -2.92 1.71 9.67
CA LEU A 329 -4.04 2.49 9.17
C LEU A 329 -4.37 3.65 10.11
N ASN A 330 -4.48 3.40 11.42
CA ASN A 330 -4.85 4.44 12.36
C ASN A 330 -3.74 5.47 12.57
N SER A 331 -2.47 5.11 12.39
CA SER A 331 -1.39 6.08 12.34
C SER A 331 -1.47 6.95 11.08
N LEU A 332 -1.78 6.35 9.93
CA LEU A 332 -1.96 7.08 8.68
C LEU A 332 -3.14 8.04 8.75
N LEU A 333 -4.28 7.60 9.30
CA LEU A 333 -5.46 8.46 9.48
C LEU A 333 -5.22 9.58 10.50
N TYR A 334 -4.45 9.34 11.55
CA TYR A 334 -4.03 10.41 12.47
C TYR A 334 -3.20 11.45 11.72
N ARG A 335 -2.22 11.01 10.92
CA ARG A 335 -1.45 11.93 10.07
C ARG A 335 -2.34 12.68 9.09
N TYR A 336 -3.29 11.99 8.48
CA TYR A 336 -4.26 12.56 7.54
C TYR A 336 -5.11 13.66 8.18
N GLU A 337 -5.57 13.46 9.42
CA GLU A 337 -6.32 14.46 10.19
C GLU A 337 -5.46 15.69 10.50
N LEU A 338 -4.17 15.51 10.84
CA LEU A 338 -3.24 16.63 11.04
C LEU A 338 -2.99 17.41 9.74
N ASP A 339 -2.78 16.72 8.62
CA ASP A 339 -2.59 17.37 7.33
C ASP A 339 -3.86 18.14 6.91
N LEU A 340 -5.05 17.55 7.08
CA LEU A 340 -6.33 18.22 6.80
C LEU A 340 -6.59 19.42 7.71
N ARG A 341 -6.15 19.37 8.97
CA ARG A 341 -6.15 20.53 9.87
C ARG A 341 -5.27 21.64 9.29
N ASP A 342 -4.05 21.32 8.89
CA ASP A 342 -3.07 22.31 8.41
C ASP A 342 -3.50 22.91 7.07
N PHE A 343 -4.07 22.11 6.17
CA PHE A 343 -4.67 22.59 4.93
C PHE A 343 -5.85 23.53 5.21
N ALA A 344 -6.75 23.15 6.14
CA ALA A 344 -7.86 24.01 6.52
C ALA A 344 -7.39 25.36 7.10
N GLN A 345 -6.33 25.36 7.91
CA GLN A 345 -5.73 26.59 8.44
C GLN A 345 -5.17 27.49 7.33
N GLN A 346 -4.43 26.90 6.37
CA GLN A 346 -3.89 27.64 5.22
C GLN A 346 -4.98 28.24 4.33
N LEU A 347 -6.15 27.60 4.26
CA LEU A 347 -7.33 28.08 3.54
C LEU A 347 -8.23 29.02 4.38
N GLY A 348 -7.88 29.34 5.62
CA GLY A 348 -8.71 30.14 6.51
C GLY A 348 -10.02 29.46 6.96
N LYS A 349 -10.14 28.14 6.80
CA LYS A 349 -11.32 27.34 7.20
C LYS A 349 -11.23 26.95 8.68
N THR A 350 -11.44 27.92 9.57
CA THR A 350 -11.24 27.75 11.03
C THR A 350 -12.08 26.63 11.65
N ASP A 351 -13.34 26.47 11.25
CA ASP A 351 -14.22 25.43 11.78
C ASP A 351 -13.76 24.02 11.39
N ASP A 352 -13.32 23.84 10.14
CA ASP A 352 -12.73 22.58 9.68
C ASP A 352 -11.43 22.28 10.43
N ALA A 353 -10.55 23.27 10.60
CA ALA A 353 -9.32 23.09 11.37
C ALA A 353 -9.60 22.63 12.81
N LYS A 354 -10.62 23.21 13.45
CA LYS A 354 -11.07 22.79 14.79
C LYS A 354 -11.61 21.36 14.78
N ARG A 355 -12.44 21.00 13.81
CA ARG A 355 -12.98 19.65 13.62
C ARG A 355 -11.86 18.62 13.47
N TRP A 356 -10.88 18.89 12.61
CA TRP A 356 -9.75 17.99 12.38
C TRP A 356 -8.83 17.87 13.60
N THR A 357 -8.64 18.95 14.36
CA THR A 357 -7.94 18.91 15.65
C THR A 357 -8.63 17.96 16.64
N GLN A 358 -9.96 18.02 16.71
CA GLN A 358 -10.75 17.14 17.58
C GLN A 358 -10.71 15.68 17.11
N ALA A 359 -10.78 15.44 15.80
CA ALA A 359 -10.68 14.11 15.22
C ALA A 359 -9.31 13.46 15.53
N ALA A 360 -8.21 14.20 15.28
CA ALA A 360 -6.85 13.74 15.59
C ALA A 360 -6.67 13.42 17.07
N ALA A 361 -7.18 14.28 17.97
CA ALA A 361 -7.13 14.04 19.41
C ALA A 361 -7.91 12.77 19.80
N ALA A 362 -9.13 12.61 19.31
CA ALA A 362 -9.96 11.43 19.58
C ALA A 362 -9.32 10.14 19.06
N ARG A 363 -8.71 10.17 17.87
CA ARG A 363 -7.99 9.03 17.31
C ARG A 363 -6.76 8.68 18.14
N LYS A 364 -5.95 9.67 18.52
CA LYS A 364 -4.78 9.45 19.39
C LYS A 364 -5.17 8.82 20.73
N ASP A 365 -6.26 9.30 21.34
CA ASP A 365 -6.79 8.71 22.57
C ASP A 365 -7.23 7.26 22.37
N ALA A 366 -7.94 6.97 21.27
CA ALA A 366 -8.34 5.61 20.92
C ALA A 366 -7.13 4.70 20.62
N MET A 367 -6.11 5.19 19.91
CA MET A 367 -4.85 4.47 19.66
C MET A 367 -4.12 4.15 20.98
N ASN A 368 -4.05 5.11 21.91
CA ASN A 368 -3.45 4.89 23.23
C ASN A 368 -4.24 3.88 24.07
N LYS A 369 -5.56 3.83 23.92
CA LYS A 369 -6.43 2.89 24.64
C LYS A 369 -6.35 1.48 24.08
N TYR A 370 -6.44 1.33 22.76
CA TYR A 370 -6.63 0.03 22.10
C TYR A 370 -5.35 -0.54 21.49
N LEU A 371 -4.41 0.31 21.05
CA LEU A 371 -3.23 -0.15 20.31
C LEU A 371 -1.94 -0.08 21.15
N TRP A 372 -1.79 0.90 22.03
CA TRP A 372 -0.63 0.96 22.92
C TRP A 372 -0.69 -0.13 24.00
N ARG A 373 0.34 -0.96 24.07
CA ARG A 373 0.47 -2.05 25.07
C ARG A 373 1.67 -1.79 25.98
N PRO A 374 1.50 -1.12 27.13
CA PRO A 374 2.61 -0.80 28.02
C PRO A 374 3.36 -2.03 28.52
N GLU A 375 2.68 -3.17 28.70
CA GLU A 375 3.27 -4.45 29.07
C GLU A 375 4.30 -4.97 28.05
N PHE A 376 4.13 -4.62 26.77
CA PHE A 376 5.08 -4.96 25.71
C PHE A 376 6.01 -3.79 25.38
N GLY A 377 5.65 -2.56 25.75
CA GLY A 377 6.37 -1.33 25.40
C GLY A 377 6.32 -1.03 23.90
N MET A 378 5.20 -1.33 23.25
CA MET A 378 5.01 -1.14 21.81
C MET A 378 3.52 -1.03 21.46
N TYR A 379 3.23 -0.61 20.23
CA TYR A 379 1.89 -0.68 19.68
C TYR A 379 1.62 -2.08 19.12
N ARG A 380 0.39 -2.56 19.27
CA ARG A 380 -0.13 -3.82 18.74
C ARG A 380 -1.49 -3.56 18.12
N ASP A 381 -1.77 -4.22 17.01
CA ASP A 381 -3.09 -4.22 16.40
C ASP A 381 -4.09 -4.85 17.37
N TYR A 382 -5.35 -4.41 17.32
CA TYR A 382 -6.38 -4.88 18.25
C TYR A 382 -7.43 -5.67 17.50
N ASP A 383 -7.52 -6.96 17.81
CA ASP A 383 -8.57 -7.85 17.29
C ASP A 383 -9.89 -7.47 17.96
N VAL A 384 -10.81 -6.86 17.20
CA VAL A 384 -12.10 -6.40 17.73
C VAL A 384 -13.09 -7.56 17.89
N VAL A 385 -12.82 -8.71 17.29
CA VAL A 385 -13.65 -9.91 17.40
C VAL A 385 -13.27 -10.70 18.65
N ALA A 386 -11.97 -10.91 18.87
CA ALA A 386 -11.46 -11.61 20.06
C ALA A 386 -11.29 -10.69 21.29
N GLY A 387 -11.32 -9.37 21.09
CA GLY A 387 -11.20 -8.37 22.16
C GLY A 387 -9.80 -8.29 22.77
N LYS A 388 -8.74 -8.66 22.04
CA LYS A 388 -7.36 -8.75 22.52
C LYS A 388 -6.35 -8.14 21.53
N PRO A 389 -5.14 -7.74 21.98
CA PRO A 389 -4.06 -7.34 21.06
C PRO A 389 -3.59 -8.51 20.18
N SER A 390 -2.96 -8.20 19.06
CA SER A 390 -2.27 -9.16 18.20
C SER A 390 -1.13 -9.88 18.93
N ASP A 391 -0.97 -11.17 18.62
CA ASP A 391 -0.11 -12.08 19.39
C ASP A 391 1.39 -11.77 19.19
N ALA A 392 1.80 -11.38 17.98
CA ALA A 392 3.19 -11.16 17.60
C ALA A 392 3.52 -9.67 17.33
N PRO A 393 4.77 -9.24 17.58
CA PRO A 393 5.21 -7.88 17.24
C PRO A 393 5.27 -7.73 15.72
N TYR A 394 4.86 -6.56 15.22
CA TYR A 394 4.91 -6.23 13.80
C TYR A 394 5.53 -4.85 13.58
N LEU A 395 6.26 -4.69 12.48
CA LEU A 395 7.08 -3.50 12.20
C LEU A 395 6.23 -2.22 12.11
N THR A 396 4.92 -2.34 11.87
CA THR A 396 3.97 -1.22 11.90
C THR A 396 3.93 -0.51 13.25
N THR A 397 4.48 -1.08 14.34
CA THR A 397 4.65 -0.37 15.62
C THR A 397 5.44 0.94 15.52
N PHE A 398 6.21 1.17 14.45
CA PHE A 398 6.92 2.43 14.23
C PHE A 398 6.09 3.48 13.48
N TYR A 399 4.95 3.13 12.89
CA TYR A 399 4.09 4.08 12.18
C TYR A 399 3.59 5.24 13.07
N PRO A 400 3.25 5.03 14.36
CA PRO A 400 2.91 6.13 15.26
C PRO A 400 4.02 7.17 15.44
N LEU A 401 5.30 6.80 15.26
CA LEU A 401 6.40 7.76 15.28
C LEU A 401 6.42 8.55 13.96
N TRP A 402 6.25 7.91 12.81
CA TRP A 402 6.17 8.64 11.53
C TRP A 402 4.98 9.61 11.50
N ALA A 403 3.83 9.19 12.05
CA ALA A 403 2.62 10.00 12.09
C ALA A 403 2.66 11.14 13.12
N GLY A 404 3.60 11.12 14.08
CA GLY A 404 3.63 12.07 15.20
C GLY A 404 2.59 11.78 16.30
N ALA A 405 2.07 10.54 16.36
CA ALA A 405 1.03 10.15 17.31
C ALA A 405 1.62 9.78 18.69
N ALA A 406 2.84 9.21 18.73
CA ALA A 406 3.45 8.73 19.96
C ALA A 406 3.91 9.89 20.88
N SER A 407 3.82 9.70 22.20
CA SER A 407 4.55 10.56 23.15
C SER A 407 6.05 10.27 23.09
N ALA A 408 6.88 11.18 23.64
CA ALA A 408 8.32 10.95 23.75
C ALA A 408 8.66 9.66 24.53
N GLN A 409 7.89 9.34 25.58
CA GLN A 409 8.06 8.12 26.38
C GLN A 409 7.69 6.86 25.58
N GLN A 410 6.56 6.91 24.84
CA GLN A 410 6.17 5.81 23.96
C GLN A 410 7.20 5.59 22.85
N ALA A 411 7.71 6.67 22.25
CA ALA A 411 8.72 6.60 21.20
C ALA A 411 10.04 6.02 21.70
N ALA A 412 10.52 6.43 22.88
CA ALA A 412 11.69 5.83 23.52
C ALA A 412 11.48 4.33 23.82
N SER A 413 10.27 3.95 24.24
CA SER A 413 9.91 2.56 24.49
C SER A 413 9.89 1.74 23.19
N VAL A 414 9.24 2.22 22.12
CA VAL A 414 9.24 1.58 20.79
C VAL A 414 10.66 1.46 20.23
N ARG A 415 11.47 2.52 20.34
CA ARG A 415 12.89 2.51 19.94
C ARG A 415 13.68 1.41 20.64
N SER A 416 13.41 1.13 21.91
CA SER A 416 14.05 0.02 22.63
C SER A 416 13.73 -1.38 22.06
N LYS A 417 12.72 -1.48 21.20
CA LYS A 417 12.27 -2.72 20.55
C LYS A 417 12.87 -2.95 19.17
N LEU A 418 13.71 -2.03 18.68
CA LEU A 418 14.49 -2.21 17.44
C LEU A 418 15.15 -3.60 17.31
N PRO A 419 15.75 -4.20 18.37
CA PRO A 419 16.37 -5.52 18.26
C PRO A 419 15.45 -6.67 17.84
N ILE A 420 14.12 -6.50 17.89
CA ILE A 420 13.17 -7.50 17.39
C ILE A 420 13.19 -7.56 15.85
N PHE A 421 13.35 -6.41 15.20
CA PHE A 421 13.14 -6.24 13.76
C PHE A 421 14.45 -6.03 13.00
N GLU A 422 15.45 -5.45 13.66
CA GLU A 422 16.66 -5.00 13.01
C GLU A 422 17.66 -6.14 12.78
N LEU A 423 17.87 -6.44 11.51
CA LEU A 423 18.80 -7.47 11.05
C LEU A 423 20.00 -6.82 10.33
N LYS A 424 20.79 -7.64 9.62
CA LYS A 424 21.96 -7.18 8.86
C LYS A 424 21.58 -6.16 7.79
N GLY A 425 20.47 -6.41 7.10
CA GLY A 425 20.07 -5.66 5.90
C GLY A 425 19.16 -4.47 6.13
N GLY A 426 18.67 -4.25 7.36
CA GLY A 426 17.63 -3.27 7.67
C GLY A 426 16.61 -3.87 8.63
N LEU A 427 15.35 -3.47 8.50
CA LEU A 427 14.23 -3.94 9.33
C LEU A 427 13.42 -5.00 8.60
N ALA A 428 13.23 -6.16 9.23
CA ALA A 428 12.25 -7.17 8.82
C ALA A 428 10.86 -6.83 9.38
N MET A 429 9.81 -7.39 8.76
CA MET A 429 8.42 -7.13 9.18
C MET A 429 8.11 -7.63 10.59
N ASP A 430 8.71 -8.74 11.02
CA ASP A 430 8.59 -9.33 12.35
C ASP A 430 9.77 -10.28 12.64
N ASN A 431 9.63 -11.10 13.69
CA ASN A 431 10.55 -12.16 14.04
C ASN A 431 9.96 -13.58 13.89
N GLN A 432 8.90 -13.74 13.08
CA GLN A 432 8.18 -14.99 12.90
C GLN A 432 8.25 -15.44 11.42
N PRO A 433 9.23 -16.27 11.03
CA PRO A 433 9.33 -16.74 9.66
C PRO A 433 8.19 -17.70 9.34
N SER A 434 7.26 -17.24 8.50
CA SER A 434 6.10 -18.00 8.02
C SER A 434 6.23 -18.45 6.57
N GLY A 435 7.17 -17.86 5.82
CA GLY A 435 7.35 -18.06 4.38
C GLY A 435 6.42 -17.21 3.50
N THR A 436 5.51 -16.43 4.10
CA THR A 436 4.76 -15.37 3.42
C THR A 436 5.64 -14.13 3.23
N GLN A 437 5.26 -13.26 2.28
CA GLN A 437 6.14 -12.20 1.78
C GLN A 437 6.32 -11.03 2.77
N TRP A 438 5.30 -10.77 3.57
CA TRP A 438 5.25 -9.67 4.55
C TRP A 438 5.53 -10.13 5.99
N ASN A 439 6.43 -11.10 6.15
CA ASN A 439 6.93 -11.59 7.44
C ASN A 439 8.47 -11.78 7.37
N SER A 440 9.08 -12.11 8.50
CA SER A 440 10.52 -12.42 8.56
C SER A 440 10.92 -13.52 7.57
N PRO A 441 12.12 -13.47 6.96
CA PRO A 441 13.19 -12.47 7.16
C PRO A 441 13.10 -11.30 6.18
N PHE A 442 11.95 -11.10 5.51
CA PHE A 442 11.83 -10.12 4.45
C PHE A 442 11.56 -8.72 5.00
N GLY A 443 12.11 -7.73 4.30
CA GLY A 443 11.88 -6.33 4.57
C GLY A 443 11.65 -5.55 3.28
N TRP A 444 10.95 -4.45 3.43
CA TRP A 444 10.37 -3.68 2.34
C TRP A 444 10.75 -2.21 2.48
N ALA A 445 10.98 -1.54 1.34
CA ALA A 445 11.33 -0.13 1.31
C ALA A 445 10.33 0.76 2.08
N PRO A 446 9.00 0.64 1.86
CA PRO A 446 8.00 1.45 2.57
C PRO A 446 8.14 1.42 4.09
N THR A 447 8.18 0.21 4.66
CA THR A 447 8.15 0.03 6.11
C THR A 447 9.49 0.39 6.76
N ASN A 448 10.61 0.17 6.05
CA ASN A 448 11.91 0.67 6.47
C ASN A 448 11.95 2.20 6.47
N TRP A 449 11.42 2.86 5.43
CA TRP A 449 11.36 4.32 5.37
C TRP A 449 10.52 4.91 6.49
N LEU A 450 9.29 4.42 6.69
CA LEU A 450 8.41 4.97 7.73
C LEU A 450 9.02 4.79 9.12
N ALA A 451 9.66 3.66 9.40
CA ALA A 451 10.37 3.47 10.66
C ALA A 451 11.57 4.41 10.82
N VAL A 452 12.43 4.54 9.79
CA VAL A 452 13.59 5.45 9.81
C VAL A 452 13.16 6.90 9.95
N ALA A 453 12.21 7.37 9.14
CA ALA A 453 11.70 8.72 9.18
C ALA A 453 11.01 9.04 10.51
N GLY A 454 10.27 8.08 11.08
CA GLY A 454 9.67 8.23 12.41
C GLY A 454 10.72 8.30 13.53
N LEU A 455 11.75 7.45 13.49
CA LEU A 455 12.86 7.51 14.44
C LEU A 455 13.60 8.84 14.37
N ASP A 456 13.88 9.31 13.15
CA ASP A 456 14.56 10.58 12.89
C ASP A 456 13.74 11.76 13.43
N ALA A 457 12.43 11.80 13.15
CA ALA A 457 11.53 12.84 13.63
C ALA A 457 11.42 12.92 15.16
N TYR A 458 11.70 11.83 15.87
CA TYR A 458 11.71 11.77 17.33
C TYR A 458 13.12 11.97 17.94
N GLY A 459 14.10 12.38 17.13
CA GLY A 459 15.46 12.68 17.59
C GLY A 459 16.38 11.47 17.71
N PHE A 460 15.94 10.27 17.29
CA PHE A 460 16.77 9.06 17.27
C PHE A 460 17.63 8.97 16.01
N HIS A 461 18.34 10.06 15.68
CA HIS A 461 19.09 10.25 14.43
C HIS A 461 20.16 9.18 14.19
N GLU A 462 20.84 8.71 15.25
CA GLU A 462 21.83 7.64 15.11
C GLU A 462 21.22 6.31 14.67
N ASP A 463 20.07 5.94 15.23
CA ASP A 463 19.34 4.73 14.84
C ASP A 463 18.81 4.86 13.41
N ALA A 464 18.22 6.01 13.08
CA ALA A 464 17.74 6.32 11.73
C ALA A 464 18.85 6.20 10.69
N ARG A 465 20.01 6.85 10.89
CA ARG A 465 21.17 6.78 9.99
C ARG A 465 21.73 5.36 9.89
N ARG A 466 21.83 4.64 11.01
CA ARG A 466 22.34 3.26 11.05
C ARG A 466 21.47 2.29 10.24
N ILE A 467 20.15 2.40 10.38
CA ILE A 467 19.19 1.56 9.64
C ILE A 467 19.16 1.95 8.16
N ALA A 468 19.17 3.26 7.85
CA ALA A 468 19.28 3.77 6.48
C ALA A 468 20.53 3.23 5.76
N ALA A 469 21.69 3.25 6.45
CA ALA A 469 22.94 2.72 5.92
C ALA A 469 22.85 1.21 5.64
N LYS A 470 22.26 0.44 6.55
CA LYS A 470 22.05 -1.01 6.35
C LYS A 470 21.17 -1.31 5.15
N PHE A 471 20.05 -0.59 5.02
CA PHE A 471 19.12 -0.76 3.92
C PHE A 471 19.76 -0.41 2.58
N ASN A 472 20.35 0.77 2.44
CA ASN A 472 21.01 1.17 1.19
C ASN A 472 22.18 0.25 0.84
N ALA A 473 22.98 -0.20 1.81
CA ALA A 473 24.04 -1.16 1.55
C ALA A 473 23.51 -2.53 1.08
N THR A 474 22.30 -2.93 1.47
CA THR A 474 21.61 -4.11 0.92
C THR A 474 21.24 -3.92 -0.54
N ILE A 475 20.73 -2.75 -0.90
CA ILE A 475 20.41 -2.40 -2.30
C ILE A 475 21.70 -2.39 -3.13
N ASP A 476 22.74 -1.69 -2.68
CA ASP A 476 24.01 -1.56 -3.42
C ASP A 476 24.70 -2.93 -3.63
N ARG A 477 24.69 -3.80 -2.61
CA ARG A 477 25.22 -5.17 -2.74
C ARG A 477 24.43 -6.01 -3.73
N SER A 478 23.10 -5.91 -3.69
CA SER A 478 22.23 -6.67 -4.59
C SER A 478 22.39 -6.19 -6.04
N PHE A 479 22.42 -4.87 -6.23
CA PHE A 479 22.63 -4.25 -7.52
C PHE A 479 24.00 -4.62 -8.11
N ALA A 480 25.06 -4.62 -7.32
CA ALA A 480 26.37 -5.06 -7.79
C ALA A 480 26.39 -6.56 -8.17
N ALA A 481 25.55 -7.38 -7.54
CA ALA A 481 25.51 -8.81 -7.81
C ALA A 481 24.84 -9.17 -9.15
N ASP A 482 23.73 -8.49 -9.52
CA ASP A 482 22.94 -8.87 -10.70
C ASP A 482 22.51 -7.70 -11.61
N GLY A 483 22.89 -6.47 -11.28
CA GLY A 483 22.56 -5.27 -12.07
C GLY A 483 21.12 -4.78 -11.91
N THR A 484 20.38 -5.25 -10.90
CA THR A 484 18.96 -4.92 -10.72
C THR A 484 18.61 -4.40 -9.33
N ILE A 485 17.59 -3.54 -9.26
CA ILE A 485 16.88 -3.20 -8.02
C ILE A 485 15.58 -4.01 -7.97
N ARG A 486 15.18 -4.44 -6.77
CA ARG A 486 14.07 -5.37 -6.55
C ARG A 486 12.99 -4.77 -5.66
N GLU A 487 11.83 -5.41 -5.68
CA GLU A 487 10.66 -5.09 -4.87
C GLU A 487 10.92 -5.25 -3.36
N LYS A 488 11.54 -6.38 -2.97
CA LYS A 488 11.73 -6.81 -1.58
C LYS A 488 13.08 -7.48 -1.37
N TYR A 489 13.56 -7.47 -0.13
CA TYR A 489 14.91 -7.95 0.22
C TYR A 489 14.90 -8.84 1.45
N ASN A 490 15.88 -9.74 1.52
CA ASN A 490 16.13 -10.59 2.66
C ASN A 490 17.01 -9.85 3.67
N MET A 491 16.42 -9.41 4.78
CA MET A 491 17.09 -8.58 5.77
C MET A 491 18.07 -9.37 6.64
N LEU A 492 17.88 -10.69 6.75
CA LEU A 492 18.83 -11.56 7.45
C LEU A 492 20.16 -11.65 6.67
N LEU A 493 20.08 -11.88 5.36
CA LEU A 493 21.26 -12.01 4.50
C LEU A 493 21.82 -10.66 4.05
N GLY A 494 20.97 -9.63 3.99
CA GLY A 494 21.29 -8.31 3.46
C GLY A 494 21.52 -8.34 1.95
N ASN A 495 20.65 -9.03 1.22
CA ASN A 495 20.68 -9.18 -0.24
C ASN A 495 19.26 -9.40 -0.82
N ALA A 496 19.16 -9.63 -2.13
CA ALA A 496 17.90 -9.90 -2.84
C ALA A 496 17.48 -11.39 -2.87
N ASP A 497 18.09 -12.29 -2.08
CA ASP A 497 17.73 -13.72 -2.03
C ASP A 497 16.43 -13.94 -1.25
N VAL A 498 15.32 -13.72 -1.93
CA VAL A 498 13.96 -13.84 -1.41
C VAL A 498 13.31 -15.11 -1.94
N LYS A 499 12.90 -15.99 -1.01
CA LYS A 499 12.21 -17.24 -1.30
C LYS A 499 10.93 -17.32 -0.49
N VAL A 500 9.81 -17.03 -1.14
CA VAL A 500 8.47 -17.09 -0.53
C VAL A 500 7.83 -18.44 -0.84
N SER A 501 7.10 -19.00 0.13
CA SER A 501 6.33 -20.23 -0.02
C SER A 501 4.86 -19.99 -0.34
N ALA A 502 4.40 -18.73 -0.26
CA ALA A 502 3.02 -18.33 -0.49
C ALA A 502 2.90 -16.96 -1.17
N GLY A 503 1.84 -16.79 -1.97
CA GLY A 503 1.67 -15.68 -2.90
C GLY A 503 2.50 -15.84 -4.18
N TYR A 504 2.64 -14.78 -4.98
CA TYR A 504 3.48 -14.83 -6.19
C TYR A 504 4.96 -14.96 -5.81
N THR A 505 5.67 -15.85 -6.49
CA THR A 505 7.06 -16.19 -6.16
C THR A 505 8.10 -15.28 -6.79
N GLN A 506 7.68 -14.42 -7.74
CA GLN A 506 8.59 -13.53 -8.47
C GLN A 506 9.01 -12.33 -7.60
N ASN A 507 10.31 -12.08 -7.46
CA ASN A 507 10.82 -10.82 -6.92
C ASN A 507 11.02 -9.81 -8.06
N VAL A 508 10.10 -8.85 -8.17
CA VAL A 508 9.95 -7.97 -9.34
C VAL A 508 11.13 -7.00 -9.46
N ILE A 509 11.56 -6.73 -10.70
CA ILE A 509 12.72 -5.86 -11.03
C ILE A 509 12.27 -4.41 -11.29
N GLY A 510 13.11 -3.46 -10.90
CA GLY A 510 13.02 -2.03 -11.23
C GLY A 510 12.47 -1.13 -10.12
N PHE A 511 12.16 -1.68 -8.95
CA PHE A 511 10.96 -1.26 -8.22
C PHE A 511 10.92 0.18 -7.69
N GLY A 512 9.85 0.92 -8.02
CA GLY A 512 9.66 2.36 -7.81
C GLY A 512 9.76 2.81 -6.35
N TRP A 513 9.13 2.11 -5.40
CA TRP A 513 9.30 2.46 -3.98
C TRP A 513 10.74 2.26 -3.51
N THR A 514 11.51 1.36 -4.13
CA THR A 514 12.86 1.00 -3.66
C THR A 514 13.79 2.08 -4.12
N ASN A 515 13.62 2.50 -5.37
CA ASN A 515 14.27 3.67 -5.95
C ASN A 515 14.01 4.91 -5.08
N GLY A 516 12.75 5.20 -4.78
CA GLY A 516 12.40 6.40 -4.02
C GLY A 516 12.91 6.38 -2.58
N VAL A 517 12.74 5.26 -1.88
CA VAL A 517 13.25 5.11 -0.51
C VAL A 517 14.77 5.13 -0.48
N TYR A 518 15.47 4.53 -1.43
CA TYR A 518 16.93 4.58 -1.50
C TYR A 518 17.44 6.03 -1.53
N LEU A 519 16.84 6.90 -2.36
CA LEU A 519 17.17 8.32 -2.43
C LEU A 519 16.87 9.06 -1.12
N LYS A 520 15.73 8.77 -0.48
CA LYS A 520 15.38 9.35 0.82
C LYS A 520 16.32 8.92 1.94
N MET A 521 16.74 7.65 1.95
CA MET A 521 17.76 7.15 2.87
C MET A 521 19.11 7.84 2.62
N GLN A 522 19.49 8.10 1.36
CA GLN A 522 20.71 8.88 1.05
C GLN A 522 20.65 10.30 1.63
N GLN A 523 19.49 10.96 1.59
CA GLN A 523 19.34 12.28 2.22
C GLN A 523 19.57 12.22 3.74
N ILE A 524 19.02 11.22 4.44
CA ILE A 524 19.27 10.98 5.88
C ILE A 524 20.78 10.78 6.15
N LEU A 525 21.47 10.01 5.30
CA LEU A 525 22.90 9.73 5.44
C LEU A 525 23.80 10.93 5.17
N ASN A 526 23.40 11.81 4.24
CA ASN A 526 24.16 13.00 3.86
C ASN A 526 23.86 14.22 4.74
N SER A 527 22.88 14.11 5.63
CA SER A 527 22.57 15.16 6.60
C SER A 527 23.66 15.19 7.67
N ASN A 528 24.60 16.14 7.57
CA ASN A 528 25.54 16.43 8.65
C ASN A 528 24.78 16.87 9.90
N ASP A 529 25.22 16.37 11.06
CA ASP A 529 24.57 16.47 12.38
C ASP A 529 23.64 17.68 12.58
N GLY A 530 22.35 17.39 12.77
CA GLY A 530 21.36 18.31 13.36
C GLY A 530 20.60 19.23 12.40
N SER A 531 20.81 19.14 11.09
CA SER A 531 20.05 19.94 10.11
C SER A 531 19.46 19.06 9.02
N THR A 532 18.30 18.45 9.29
CA THR A 532 17.37 18.13 8.21
C THR A 532 15.94 18.54 8.51
N ALA A 533 15.36 19.13 7.49
CA ALA A 533 13.97 19.51 7.34
C ALA A 533 13.06 18.27 7.29
N THR A 534 12.81 17.66 8.44
CA THR A 534 11.61 16.88 8.71
C THR A 534 10.74 17.70 9.65
N HIS A 535 9.98 18.64 9.06
CA HIS A 535 9.00 19.42 9.81
C HIS A 535 7.78 18.55 10.12
N VAL A 536 7.90 17.69 11.12
CA VAL A 536 6.75 17.43 11.98
C VAL A 536 6.55 18.72 12.77
N PRO A 537 5.38 19.38 12.72
CA PRO A 537 5.14 20.54 13.57
C PRO A 537 5.30 20.09 15.02
N ALA A 538 6.32 20.62 15.69
CA ALA A 538 6.42 20.52 17.13
C ALA A 538 5.25 21.30 17.70
N ASP A 539 4.28 20.59 18.29
CA ASP A 539 3.25 21.20 19.12
C ASP A 539 3.94 22.06 20.20
N LYS A 540 3.67 23.36 20.16
CA LYS A 540 3.77 24.23 21.32
C LYS A 540 2.37 24.48 21.86
#